data_AF-A0A2K5D401-F1
#
_entry.id   AF-A0A2K5D401-F1
#
_cell.length_a   1.000
_cell.length_b   1.000
_cell.length_c   1.000
_cell.angle_alpha   90.00
_cell.angle_beta   90.00
_cell.angle_gamma   90.00
#
_symmetry.space_group_name_H-M   'P 1'
#
loop_
_entity.id
_entity.type
_entity.pdbx_description
1 polymer ?
#
loop_
_entity_poly.entity_id
_entity_poly.type
_entity_poly.pdbx_seq_one_letter_code
_entity_poly.pdbx_strand_id
1 'polypeptide(L)'
;MGGNFWQSSYYLQWILDKQDLLKEHHKDLKFLSAEYWKLQIFFTNVIQALGEHLKLRQQVIATAMVYFKRFYARYSLKSIDPVLMAPTCVFLASKVEEFGVISNTRLTAAATSEFPYRMNHILECEFCLLELMDCCLIVYHPYSPLLQHVQDVGQEDMLLPLAWRIVNDTYRMDLCLLYPPFMIALYIID
;
A
#
# COMPACT_ATOMS: atom_id res chain seq x y z
N MET A 1 17.03 -1.50 0.09
CA MET A 1 18.04 -0.57 -0.46
C MET A 1 17.60 0.87 -0.20
N GLY A 2 18.26 1.55 0.75
CA GLY A 2 17.96 2.93 1.14
C GLY A 2 18.55 3.93 0.14
N GLY A 3 17.96 4.04 -1.04
CA GLY A 3 18.32 5.08 -2.02
C GLY A 3 17.90 6.47 -1.55
N ASN A 4 18.47 7.51 -2.13
CA ASN A 4 18.06 8.90 -1.91
C ASN A 4 16.58 9.08 -2.32
N PHE A 5 15.70 9.39 -1.36
CA PHE A 5 14.26 9.61 -1.61
C PHE A 5 14.02 10.59 -2.76
N TRP A 6 14.77 11.70 -2.79
CA TRP A 6 14.59 12.80 -3.76
C TRP A 6 14.96 12.44 -5.20
N GLN A 7 15.71 11.36 -5.40
CA GLN A 7 16.09 10.84 -6.72
C GLN A 7 15.36 9.54 -7.05
N SER A 8 14.49 9.07 -6.16
CA SER A 8 13.77 7.81 -6.33
C SER A 8 12.60 7.96 -7.30
N SER A 9 12.23 6.87 -7.96
CA SER A 9 11.00 6.82 -8.76
C SER A 9 9.75 7.08 -7.91
N TYR A 10 9.77 6.73 -6.61
CA TYR A 10 8.71 7.06 -5.68
C TYR A 10 8.44 8.57 -5.64
N TYR A 11 9.47 9.38 -5.44
CA TYR A 11 9.32 10.83 -5.39
C TYR A 11 9.00 11.43 -6.77
N LEU A 12 9.75 11.02 -7.80
CA LEU A 12 9.68 11.64 -9.12
C LEU A 12 8.41 11.30 -9.91
N GLN A 13 7.76 10.17 -9.62
CA GLN A 13 6.61 9.69 -10.41
C GLN A 13 5.35 9.38 -9.61
N TRP A 14 5.47 9.15 -8.29
CA TRP A 14 4.39 8.57 -7.47
C TRP A 14 3.97 9.43 -6.27
N ILE A 15 4.53 10.64 -6.15
CA ILE A 15 3.89 11.74 -5.44
C ILE A 15 3.02 12.49 -6.46
N LEU A 16 1.71 12.34 -6.31
CA LEU A 16 0.71 12.78 -7.26
C LEU A 16 0.12 14.14 -6.87
N ASP A 17 -0.30 14.89 -7.88
CA ASP A 17 -1.13 16.06 -7.64
C ASP A 17 -2.54 15.64 -7.19
N LYS A 18 -3.05 16.32 -6.16
CA LYS A 18 -4.34 16.00 -5.55
C LYS A 18 -5.50 16.20 -6.52
N GLN A 19 -5.46 17.23 -7.37
CA GLN A 19 -6.54 17.49 -8.32
C GLN A 19 -6.57 16.41 -9.40
N ASP A 20 -5.41 15.98 -9.87
CA ASP A 20 -5.33 14.92 -10.89
C ASP A 20 -5.76 13.57 -10.33
N LEU A 21 -5.37 13.22 -9.10
CA LEU A 21 -5.87 12.03 -8.41
C LEU A 21 -7.41 12.05 -8.28
N LEU A 22 -7.97 13.19 -7.87
CA LEU A 22 -9.42 13.34 -7.77
C LEU A 22 -10.09 13.19 -9.14
N LYS A 23 -9.55 13.79 -10.20
CA LYS A 23 -10.10 13.65 -11.57
C LYS A 23 -10.15 12.19 -12.02
N GLU A 24 -9.13 11.40 -11.72
CA GLU A 24 -9.11 9.97 -12.01
C GLU A 24 -10.19 9.22 -11.23
N HIS A 25 -10.33 9.48 -9.93
CA HIS A 25 -11.39 8.88 -9.10
C HIS A 25 -12.81 9.23 -9.58
N HIS A 26 -13.02 10.40 -10.21
CA HIS A 26 -14.34 10.78 -10.77
C HIS A 26 -14.85 9.80 -11.83
N LYS A 27 -13.99 9.00 -12.47
CA LYS A 27 -14.41 7.95 -13.42
C LYS A 27 -15.26 6.89 -12.72
N ASP A 28 -14.89 6.54 -11.49
CA ASP A 28 -15.55 5.50 -10.69
C ASP A 28 -16.71 6.04 -9.84
N LEU A 29 -16.63 7.31 -9.41
CA LEU A 29 -17.71 8.00 -8.68
C LEU A 29 -19.01 8.15 -9.49
N LYS A 30 -18.98 7.90 -10.80
CA LYS A 30 -20.20 7.82 -11.62
C LYS A 30 -21.04 6.57 -11.33
N PHE A 31 -20.41 5.53 -10.78
CA PHE A 31 -21.03 4.21 -10.56
C PHE A 31 -21.10 3.86 -9.08
N LEU A 32 -20.13 4.33 -8.30
CA LEU A 32 -20.12 4.23 -6.85
C LEU A 32 -20.78 5.47 -6.28
N SER A 33 -21.56 5.33 -5.20
CA SER A 33 -21.99 6.45 -4.36
C SER A 33 -20.76 7.24 -3.86
N ALA A 34 -20.96 8.32 -3.10
CA ALA A 34 -19.89 9.12 -2.47
C ALA A 34 -18.99 8.36 -1.44
N GLU A 35 -18.91 7.04 -1.56
CA GLU A 35 -18.32 6.08 -0.62
C GLU A 35 -17.05 5.40 -1.16
N TYR A 36 -16.42 5.93 -2.23
CA TYR A 36 -15.15 5.41 -2.75
C TYR A 36 -14.09 5.25 -1.65
N TRP A 37 -14.01 6.23 -0.73
CA TRP A 37 -13.12 6.18 0.42
C TRP A 37 -13.40 4.98 1.35
N LYS A 38 -14.68 4.56 1.51
CA LYS A 38 -15.03 3.37 2.30
C LYS A 38 -14.47 2.11 1.65
N LEU A 39 -14.48 2.05 0.32
CA LEU A 39 -13.91 0.93 -0.43
C LEU A 39 -12.39 0.88 -0.28
N GLN A 40 -11.72 2.04 -0.31
CA GLN A 40 -10.28 2.13 -0.03
C GLN A 40 -9.96 1.63 1.39
N ILE A 41 -10.75 2.04 2.40
CA ILE A 41 -10.60 1.53 3.77
C ILE A 41 -10.80 0.02 3.83
N PHE A 42 -11.85 -0.48 3.17
CA PHE A 42 -12.14 -1.91 3.13
C PHE A 42 -10.96 -2.71 2.58
N PHE A 43 -10.43 -2.36 1.41
CA PHE A 43 -9.31 -3.09 0.83
C PHE A 43 -7.99 -2.90 1.59
N THR A 44 -7.79 -1.74 2.22
CA THR A 44 -6.66 -1.55 3.16
C THR A 44 -6.75 -2.56 4.30
N ASN A 45 -7.93 -2.75 4.90
CA ASN A 45 -8.14 -3.74 5.96
C ASN A 45 -8.01 -5.19 5.44
N VAL A 46 -8.45 -5.48 4.21
CA VAL A 46 -8.25 -6.79 3.57
C VAL A 46 -6.76 -7.11 3.41
N ILE A 47 -5.97 -6.16 2.88
CA ILE A 47 -4.52 -6.32 2.72
C ILE A 47 -3.83 -6.49 4.08
N GLN A 48 -4.23 -5.71 5.09
CA GLN A 48 -3.73 -5.86 6.45
C GLN A 48 -3.99 -7.26 7.00
N ALA A 49 -5.24 -7.75 6.93
CA ALA A 49 -5.62 -9.07 7.42
C ALA A 49 -4.89 -10.21 6.68
N LEU A 50 -4.73 -10.08 5.35
CA LEU A 50 -3.95 -11.04 4.56
C LEU A 50 -2.50 -11.09 5.02
N GLY A 51 -1.87 -9.92 5.21
CA GLY A 51 -0.50 -9.82 5.68
C GLY A 51 -0.30 -10.41 7.08
N GLU A 52 -1.21 -10.13 8.01
CA GLU A 52 -1.18 -10.69 9.37
C GLU A 52 -1.35 -12.22 9.37
N HIS A 53 -2.29 -12.74 8.59
CA HIS A 53 -2.49 -14.19 8.47
C HIS A 53 -1.26 -14.90 7.87
N LEU A 54 -0.58 -14.25 6.93
CA LEU A 54 0.68 -14.71 6.33
C LEU A 54 1.91 -14.41 7.20
N LYS A 55 1.75 -13.75 8.36
CA LYS A 55 2.80 -13.35 9.30
C LYS A 55 3.89 -12.47 8.66
N LEU A 56 3.48 -11.58 7.76
CA LEU A 56 4.37 -10.61 7.12
C LEU A 56 4.71 -9.46 8.06
N ARG A 57 5.89 -8.85 7.87
CA ARG A 57 6.26 -7.62 8.59
C ARG A 57 5.41 -6.45 8.09
N GLN A 58 5.12 -5.49 8.95
CA GLN A 58 4.26 -4.35 8.61
C GLN A 58 4.74 -3.57 7.37
N GLN A 59 6.06 -3.44 7.17
CA GLN A 59 6.61 -2.80 5.97
C GLN A 59 6.16 -3.50 4.67
N VAL A 60 6.14 -4.83 4.63
CA VAL A 60 5.67 -5.60 3.46
C VAL A 60 4.20 -5.32 3.18
N ILE A 61 3.39 -5.26 4.24
CA ILE A 61 1.96 -4.96 4.15
C ILE A 61 1.75 -3.54 3.63
N ALA A 62 2.51 -2.58 4.15
CA ALA A 62 2.47 -1.19 3.71
C ALA A 62 2.86 -1.05 2.22
N THR A 63 3.91 -1.74 1.76
CA THR A 63 4.29 -1.78 0.34
C THR A 63 3.14 -2.30 -0.52
N ALA A 64 2.47 -3.37 -0.09
CA ALA A 64 1.30 -3.92 -0.80
C ALA A 64 0.13 -2.92 -0.86
N MET A 65 -0.14 -2.19 0.23
CA MET A 65 -1.17 -1.14 0.25
C MET A 65 -0.84 -0.01 -0.72
N VAL A 66 0.43 0.40 -0.82
CA VAL A 66 0.87 1.44 -1.76
C VAL A 66 0.72 0.95 -3.20
N TYR A 67 1.10 -0.29 -3.53
CA TYR A 67 0.89 -0.85 -4.87
C TYR A 67 -0.59 -0.84 -5.27
N PHE A 68 -1.46 -1.31 -4.37
CA PHE A 68 -2.90 -1.30 -4.60
C PHE A 68 -3.42 0.10 -4.89
N LYS A 69 -3.01 1.09 -4.09
CA LYS A 69 -3.40 2.49 -4.27
C LYS A 69 -2.84 3.09 -5.56
N ARG A 70 -1.58 2.83 -5.91
CA ARG A 70 -0.96 3.30 -7.15
C ARG A 70 -1.69 2.80 -8.38
N PHE A 71 -2.12 1.54 -8.37
CA PHE A 71 -2.91 0.97 -9.45
C PHE A 71 -4.24 1.72 -9.61
N TYR A 72 -5.04 1.82 -8.54
CA TYR A 72 -6.36 2.46 -8.63
C TYR A 72 -6.35 4.00 -8.66
N ALA A 73 -5.18 4.61 -8.43
CA ALA A 73 -4.97 6.03 -8.68
C ALA A 73 -4.91 6.37 -10.18
N ARG A 74 -4.57 5.40 -11.04
CA ARG A 74 -4.48 5.56 -12.50
C ARG A 74 -5.56 4.79 -13.27
N TYR A 75 -6.09 3.72 -12.68
CA TYR A 75 -7.04 2.82 -13.33
C TYR A 75 -8.34 2.70 -12.55
N SER A 76 -9.44 2.56 -13.29
CA SER A 76 -10.77 2.32 -12.71
C SER A 76 -10.81 1.00 -11.93
N LEU A 77 -11.62 0.93 -10.88
CA LEU A 77 -11.97 -0.30 -10.15
C LEU A 77 -12.58 -1.41 -11.02
N LYS A 78 -13.01 -1.08 -12.25
CA LYS A 78 -13.53 -2.04 -13.24
C LYS A 78 -12.43 -2.70 -14.09
N SER A 79 -11.19 -2.19 -14.03
CA SER A 79 -10.10 -2.68 -14.89
C SER A 79 -9.66 -4.09 -14.50
N ILE A 80 -9.32 -4.29 -13.23
CA ILE A 80 -9.03 -5.58 -12.61
C ILE A 80 -9.82 -5.63 -11.31
N ASP A 81 -10.35 -6.82 -10.97
CA ASP A 81 -11.08 -7.00 -9.72
C ASP A 81 -10.18 -6.71 -8.51
N PRO A 82 -10.56 -5.76 -7.62
CA PRO A 82 -9.87 -5.48 -6.37
C PRO A 82 -9.63 -6.71 -5.48
N VAL A 83 -10.53 -7.70 -5.54
CA VAL A 83 -10.39 -8.97 -4.80
C VAL A 83 -9.18 -9.78 -5.30
N LEU A 84 -8.88 -9.74 -6.61
CA LEU A 84 -7.67 -10.34 -7.18
C LEU A 84 -6.43 -9.46 -6.97
N MET A 85 -6.59 -8.14 -7.09
CA MET A 85 -5.48 -7.19 -6.98
C MET A 85 -4.85 -7.18 -5.57
N ALA A 86 -5.67 -7.23 -4.51
CA ALA A 86 -5.19 -7.20 -3.13
C ALA A 86 -4.17 -8.32 -2.79
N PRO A 87 -4.45 -9.62 -2.98
CA PRO A 87 -3.47 -10.68 -2.74
C PRO A 87 -2.30 -10.64 -3.74
N THR A 88 -2.50 -10.13 -4.96
CA THR A 88 -1.42 -9.93 -5.94
C THR A 88 -0.41 -8.88 -5.45
N CYS A 89 -0.89 -7.78 -4.88
CA CYS A 89 -0.03 -6.75 -4.28
C CYS A 89 0.77 -7.32 -3.11
N VAL A 90 0.14 -8.11 -2.24
CA VAL A 90 0.82 -8.79 -1.11
C VAL A 90 1.89 -9.77 -1.63
N PHE A 91 1.55 -10.55 -2.65
CA PHE A 91 2.48 -11.48 -3.28
C PHE A 91 3.71 -10.77 -3.86
N LEU A 92 3.52 -9.72 -4.65
CA LEU A 92 4.62 -8.94 -5.22
C LEU A 92 5.45 -8.24 -4.14
N ALA A 93 4.80 -7.58 -3.16
CA ALA A 93 5.49 -6.89 -2.08
C ALA A 93 6.38 -7.84 -1.26
N SER A 94 5.93 -9.07 -0.99
CA SER A 94 6.72 -10.08 -0.26
C SER A 94 8.02 -10.46 -0.95
N LYS A 95 8.02 -10.44 -2.30
CA LYS A 95 9.20 -10.71 -3.12
C LYS A 95 10.17 -9.52 -3.12
N VAL A 96 9.63 -8.29 -3.19
CA VAL A 96 10.42 -7.05 -3.25
C VAL A 96 11.09 -6.72 -1.91
N GLU A 97 10.38 -6.90 -0.80
CA GLU A 97 10.88 -6.59 0.55
C GLU A 97 11.74 -7.71 1.15
N GLU A 98 12.25 -8.63 0.32
CA GLU A 98 13.15 -9.73 0.69
C GLU A 98 12.63 -10.64 1.83
N PHE A 99 11.31 -10.72 2.02
CA PHE A 99 10.70 -11.64 2.99
C PHE A 99 10.71 -13.10 2.48
N GLY A 100 10.73 -13.27 1.15
CA GLY A 100 10.72 -14.56 0.47
C GLY A 100 9.46 -14.79 -0.37
N VAL A 101 9.48 -15.82 -1.21
CA VAL A 101 8.33 -16.16 -2.06
C VAL A 101 7.26 -16.87 -1.22
N ILE A 102 6.09 -16.24 -1.08
CA ILE A 102 4.93 -16.88 -0.45
C ILE A 102 4.51 -18.08 -1.30
N SER A 103 4.35 -19.27 -0.69
CA SER A 103 3.91 -20.44 -1.42
C SER A 103 2.48 -20.28 -1.94
N ASN A 104 2.21 -20.77 -3.15
CA ASN A 104 0.90 -20.67 -3.80
C ASN A 104 -0.24 -21.13 -2.89
N THR A 105 -0.03 -22.25 -2.19
CA THR A 105 -1.00 -22.84 -1.24
C THR A 105 -1.31 -21.94 -0.06
N ARG A 106 -0.31 -21.19 0.45
CA ARG A 106 -0.50 -20.29 1.58
C ARG A 106 -1.25 -19.03 1.18
N LEU A 107 -0.96 -18.49 0.00
CA LEU A 107 -1.66 -17.30 -0.50
C LEU A 107 -3.13 -17.59 -0.78
N THR A 108 -3.45 -18.69 -1.46
CA THR A 108 -4.84 -19.07 -1.75
C THR A 108 -5.62 -19.46 -0.50
N ALA A 109 -4.97 -20.07 0.50
CA ALA A 109 -5.61 -20.39 1.77
C ALA A 109 -5.81 -19.16 2.67
N ALA A 110 -5.01 -18.12 2.49
CA ALA A 110 -5.14 -16.86 3.23
C ALA A 110 -6.21 -15.95 2.63
N ALA A 111 -6.39 -15.99 1.31
CA ALA A 111 -7.54 -15.38 0.67
C ALA A 111 -8.80 -16.12 1.14
N THR A 112 -9.81 -15.36 1.56
CA THR A 112 -11.07 -15.80 2.21
C THR A 112 -11.68 -17.06 1.58
N SER A 113 -12.53 -17.77 2.33
CA SER A 113 -13.19 -19.01 1.91
C SER A 113 -13.94 -18.96 0.56
N GLU A 114 -14.28 -17.77 0.05
CA GLU A 114 -14.93 -17.56 -1.24
C GLU A 114 -14.02 -16.91 -2.31
N PHE A 115 -12.70 -17.02 -2.20
CA PHE A 115 -11.78 -16.48 -3.20
C PHE A 115 -11.88 -17.26 -4.53
N PRO A 116 -12.42 -16.67 -5.62
CA PRO A 116 -12.73 -17.42 -6.84
C PRO A 116 -11.50 -17.63 -7.74
N TYR A 117 -10.38 -16.96 -7.44
CA TYR A 117 -9.20 -16.94 -8.28
C TYR A 117 -8.18 -18.00 -7.90
N ARG A 118 -7.62 -18.63 -8.92
CA ARG A 118 -6.46 -19.54 -8.82
C ARG A 118 -5.15 -18.78 -9.00
N MET A 119 -4.04 -19.42 -8.61
CA MET A 119 -2.69 -18.84 -8.69
C MET A 119 -2.29 -18.29 -10.07
N ASN A 120 -2.72 -18.93 -11.16
CA ASN A 120 -2.42 -18.45 -12.52
C ASN A 120 -2.96 -17.02 -12.74
N HIS A 121 -4.15 -16.69 -12.21
CA HIS A 121 -4.69 -15.33 -12.30
C HIS A 121 -3.86 -14.33 -11.48
N ILE A 122 -3.29 -14.76 -10.34
CA ILE A 122 -2.40 -13.92 -9.53
C ILE A 122 -1.12 -13.63 -10.31
N LEU A 123 -0.53 -14.64 -10.97
CA LEU A 123 0.67 -14.46 -11.79
C LEU A 123 0.41 -13.54 -12.98
N GLU A 124 -0.71 -13.72 -13.70
CA GLU A 124 -1.11 -12.82 -14.79
C GLU A 124 -1.36 -11.39 -14.30
N CYS A 125 -2.06 -11.24 -13.17
CA CYS A 125 -2.29 -9.94 -12.55
C CYS A 125 -0.98 -9.29 -12.07
N GLU A 126 0.01 -10.09 -11.65
CA GLU A 126 1.32 -9.60 -11.23
C GLU A 126 2.06 -8.94 -12.39
N PHE A 127 2.06 -9.57 -13.57
CA PHE A 127 2.64 -9.00 -14.78
C PHE A 127 2.00 -7.64 -15.11
N CYS A 128 0.66 -7.58 -15.06
CA CYS A 128 -0.07 -6.33 -15.26
C CYS A 128 0.34 -5.27 -14.22
N LEU A 129 0.38 -5.65 -12.95
CA LEU A 129 0.73 -4.72 -11.86
C LEU A 129 2.15 -4.15 -12.02
N LEU A 130 3.11 -4.98 -12.42
CA LEU A 130 4.50 -4.56 -12.69
C LEU A 130 4.57 -3.54 -13.83
N GLU A 131 3.94 -3.84 -14.95
CA GLU A 131 3.91 -2.98 -16.13
C GLU A 131 3.27 -1.62 -15.81
N LEU A 132 2.11 -1.64 -15.13
CA LEU A 132 1.33 -0.43 -14.87
C LEU A 132 1.93 0.47 -13.79
N MET A 133 2.79 -0.10 -12.93
CA MET A 133 3.61 0.66 -11.99
C MET A 133 4.96 1.10 -12.58
N ASP A 134 5.21 0.90 -13.88
CA ASP A 134 6.49 1.21 -14.53
C ASP A 134 7.70 0.58 -13.80
N CYS A 135 7.51 -0.65 -13.29
CA CYS A 135 8.49 -1.36 -12.46
C CYS A 135 9.00 -0.57 -11.23
N CYS A 136 8.25 0.43 -10.73
CA CYS A 136 8.63 1.26 -9.59
C CYS A 136 8.37 0.57 -8.26
N LEU A 137 9.17 -0.45 -7.95
CA LEU A 137 8.96 -1.36 -6.83
C LEU A 137 9.45 -0.83 -5.47
N ILE A 138 10.44 0.06 -5.45
CA ILE A 138 10.94 0.58 -4.17
C ILE A 138 9.96 1.61 -3.60
N VAL A 139 9.48 1.34 -2.39
CA VAL A 139 8.53 2.18 -1.66
C VAL A 139 9.19 2.71 -0.38
N TYR A 140 8.98 4.00 -0.10
CA TYR A 140 9.46 4.64 1.13
C TYR A 140 8.29 4.80 2.08
N HIS A 141 8.52 4.49 3.37
CA HIS A 141 7.48 4.48 4.38
C HIS A 141 7.80 5.41 5.56
N PRO A 142 6.78 5.95 6.24
CA PRO A 142 6.95 6.85 7.37
C PRO A 142 7.51 6.17 8.63
N TYR A 143 7.63 4.83 8.69
CA TYR A 143 8.12 4.11 9.87
C TYR A 143 9.56 4.48 10.26
N SER A 144 10.48 4.51 9.30
CA SER A 144 11.88 4.86 9.55
C SER A 144 12.06 6.31 10.01
N PRO A 145 11.49 7.33 9.34
CA PRO A 145 11.59 8.71 9.82
C PRO A 145 10.83 8.94 11.14
N LEU A 146 9.71 8.24 11.37
CA LEU A 146 9.01 8.30 12.66
C LEU A 146 9.92 7.89 13.81
N LEU A 147 10.63 6.75 13.67
CA LEU A 147 11.54 6.27 14.71
C LEU A 147 12.65 7.29 15.00
N GLN A 148 13.22 7.90 13.96
CA GLN A 148 14.23 8.95 14.11
C GLN A 148 13.69 10.17 14.86
N HIS A 149 12.53 10.68 14.47
CA HIS A 149 11.93 11.85 15.11
C HIS A 149 11.55 11.59 16.57
N VAL A 150 11.00 10.42 16.88
CA VAL A 150 10.66 10.05 18.25
C VAL A 150 11.91 9.90 19.13
N GLN A 151 13.00 9.38 18.57
CA GLN A 151 14.31 9.30 19.24
C GLN A 151 14.89 10.69 19.52
N ASP A 152 14.77 11.61 18.55
CA ASP A 152 15.22 13.00 18.71
C ASP A 152 14.45 13.75 19.82
N VAL A 153 13.17 13.44 20.01
CA VAL A 153 12.34 13.99 21.11
C VAL A 153 12.70 13.36 22.47
N GLY A 154 13.30 12.17 22.48
CA GLY A 154 13.70 11.47 23.71
C GLY A 154 12.54 10.83 24.49
N GLN A 155 11.38 10.61 23.85
CA GLN A 155 10.18 10.01 24.47
C GLN A 155 9.71 8.74 23.73
N GLU A 156 10.65 7.87 23.35
CA GLU A 156 10.38 6.69 22.53
C GLU A 156 9.33 5.75 23.13
N ASP A 157 9.49 5.36 24.39
CA ASP A 157 8.58 4.42 25.06
C ASP A 157 7.14 4.95 25.17
N MET A 158 6.97 6.27 25.25
CA MET A 158 5.67 6.91 25.42
C MET A 158 4.96 7.16 24.08
N LEU A 159 5.68 7.67 23.08
CA LEU A 159 5.09 8.14 21.82
C LEU A 159 5.05 7.06 20.74
N LEU A 160 6.07 6.20 20.66
CA LEU A 160 6.24 5.28 19.54
C LEU A 160 5.05 4.32 19.34
N PRO A 161 4.47 3.68 20.38
CA PRO A 161 3.38 2.73 20.17
C PRO A 161 2.13 3.36 19.56
N LEU A 162 1.76 4.57 20.01
CA LEU A 162 0.60 5.30 19.49
C LEU A 162 0.90 5.86 18.10
N ALA A 163 2.05 6.51 17.92
CA ALA A 163 2.45 7.10 16.65
C ALA A 163 2.57 6.05 15.53
N TRP A 164 3.12 4.87 15.84
CA TRP A 164 3.20 3.75 14.89
C TRP A 164 1.82 3.27 14.45
N ARG A 165 0.85 3.22 15.38
CA ARG A 165 -0.53 2.87 15.06
C ARG A 165 -1.19 3.93 14.18
N ILE A 166 -0.99 5.22 14.47
CA ILE A 166 -1.51 6.32 13.65
C ILE A 166 -0.91 6.25 12.25
N VAL A 167 0.39 5.94 12.12
CA VAL A 167 1.02 5.70 10.82
C VAL A 167 0.28 4.61 10.04
N ASN A 168 -0.05 3.48 10.66
CA ASN A 168 -0.80 2.42 9.98
C ASN A 168 -2.17 2.91 9.51
N ASP A 169 -2.84 3.74 10.32
CA ASP A 169 -4.14 4.32 9.97
C ASP A 169 -4.03 5.29 8.79
N THR A 170 -2.88 5.94 8.54
CA THR A 170 -2.71 6.84 7.38
C THR A 170 -2.86 6.13 6.03
N TYR A 171 -2.60 4.83 5.95
CA TYR A 171 -2.81 4.04 4.73
C TYR A 171 -4.30 3.83 4.40
N ARG A 172 -5.22 4.15 5.33
CA ARG A 172 -6.65 4.22 5.01
C ARG A 172 -7.01 5.42 4.15
N MET A 173 -6.10 6.38 4.02
CA MET A 173 -6.23 7.62 3.24
C MET A 173 -5.25 7.64 2.06
N ASP A 174 -5.30 8.69 1.24
CA ASP A 174 -4.41 8.87 0.07
C ASP A 174 -3.06 9.53 0.43
N LEU A 175 -2.74 9.69 1.71
CA LEU A 175 -1.56 10.44 2.16
C LEU A 175 -0.25 9.93 1.56
N CYS A 176 -0.09 8.60 1.44
CA CYS A 176 1.09 7.98 0.84
C CYS A 176 1.28 8.33 -0.66
N LEU A 177 0.22 8.73 -1.36
CA LEU A 177 0.31 9.17 -2.76
C LEU A 177 0.51 10.68 -2.89
N LEU A 178 0.29 11.46 -1.82
CA LEU A 178 0.25 12.92 -1.88
C LEU A 178 1.46 13.58 -1.19
N TYR A 179 2.04 12.92 -0.19
CA TYR A 179 3.07 13.51 0.65
C TYR A 179 4.29 12.60 0.81
N PRO A 180 5.50 13.18 0.90
CA PRO A 180 6.68 12.46 1.32
C PRO A 180 6.52 11.77 2.68
N PRO A 181 7.09 10.56 2.88
CA PRO A 181 6.89 9.80 4.12
C PRO A 181 7.37 10.50 5.39
N PHE A 182 8.44 11.29 5.32
CA PHE A 182 8.93 12.05 6.48
C PHE A 182 7.96 13.15 6.91
N MET A 183 7.22 13.77 5.97
CA MET A 183 6.19 14.76 6.31
C MET A 183 4.99 14.11 7.00
N ILE A 184 4.61 12.91 6.57
CA ILE A 184 3.56 12.11 7.21
C ILE A 184 3.98 11.74 8.64
N ALA A 185 5.23 11.31 8.82
CA ALA A 185 5.76 10.98 10.14
C ALA A 185 5.80 12.19 11.08
N LEU A 186 6.24 13.35 10.59
CA LEU A 186 6.29 14.59 11.38
C LEU A 186 4.90 15.03 11.84
N TYR A 187 3.91 15.03 10.93
CA TYR A 187 2.53 15.41 11.25
C TYR A 187 1.88 14.55 12.36
N ILE A 188 2.39 13.35 12.61
CA ILE A 188 1.86 12.45 13.65
C ILE A 188 2.45 12.77 15.03
N ILE A 189 3.63 13.40 15.07
CA ILE A 189 4.36 13.73 16.30
C ILE A 189 4.03 15.14 16.77
N ASP A 190 3.82 16.08 15.85
CA ASP A 190 3.40 17.46 16.11
C ASP A 190 1.96 17.56 16.69
#